data_AF-A0AA36K8Q2-F1
#
_entry.id   AF-A0AA36K8Q2-F1
#
_cell.length_a   1.000
_cell.length_b   1.000
_cell.length_c   1.000
_cell.angle_alpha   90.00
_cell.angle_beta   90.00
_cell.angle_gamma   90.00
#
_symmetry.space_group_name_H-M   'P 1'
#
loop_
_entity.id
_entity.type
_entity.pdbx_description
1 polymer ?
#
loop_
_entity_poly.entity_id
_entity_poly.type
_entity_poly.pdbx_seq_one_letter_code
_entity_poly.pdbx_strand_id
1 'polypeptide(L)'
;MDNLIYFPSDKIQSPYSEIKRFIDFVKQLSELNEDIRFDENYWKGEVNFIKTGISSKDRLPENLLHHSILEFAKAYVKYQRINSKLKTQDTILSIRAIEQICLDRYGEVDLSKLALYTTKIDNSLK
;
A
#
# COMPACT_ATOMS: atom_id res chain seq x y z
N MET A 1 20.46 -0.42 12.71
CA MET A 1 20.54 -0.67 11.25
C MET A 1 19.34 -1.52 10.87
N ASP A 2 18.14 -1.13 11.35
CA ASP A 2 17.10 -2.12 11.73
C ASP A 2 15.81 -1.99 10.93
N ASN A 3 15.81 -1.12 9.91
CA ASN A 3 14.64 -0.84 9.07
C ASN A 3 14.74 -1.48 7.67
N LEU A 4 15.63 -2.48 7.51
CA LEU A 4 15.84 -3.18 6.25
C LEU A 4 15.14 -4.54 6.28
N ILE A 5 14.38 -4.83 5.23
CA ILE A 5 13.80 -6.15 4.96
C ILE A 5 14.43 -6.75 3.72
N TYR A 6 14.78 -8.04 3.79
CA TYR A 6 15.38 -8.78 2.68
C TYR A 6 14.44 -9.88 2.17
N PHE A 7 14.23 -9.88 0.85
CA PHE A 7 13.41 -10.86 0.12
C PHE A 7 14.32 -11.80 -0.67
N PRO A 8 14.68 -12.98 -0.14
CA PRO A 8 15.51 -13.96 -0.86
C PRO A 8 14.78 -14.49 -2.10
N SER A 9 15.45 -14.53 -3.26
CA SER A 9 14.83 -14.94 -4.54
C SER A 9 14.71 -16.47 -4.70
N ASP A 10 15.37 -17.24 -3.85
CA ASP A 10 15.60 -18.68 -3.94
C ASP A 10 14.64 -19.53 -3.09
N LYS A 11 13.70 -18.89 -2.38
CA LYS A 11 12.65 -19.58 -1.64
C LYS A 11 11.31 -19.42 -2.35
N ILE A 12 10.64 -20.53 -2.62
CA ILE A 12 9.26 -20.55 -3.10
C ILE A 12 8.37 -19.97 -1.99
N GLN A 13 8.20 -18.65 -1.99
CA GLN A 13 7.19 -17.96 -1.18
C GLN A 13 6.17 -17.37 -2.13
N SER A 14 4.89 -17.58 -1.82
CA SER A 14 3.79 -16.97 -2.57
C SER A 14 3.87 -15.44 -2.48
N PRO A 15 3.37 -14.69 -3.47
CA PRO A 15 3.27 -13.24 -3.35
C PRO A 15 2.52 -12.80 -2.09
N TYR A 16 1.47 -13.53 -1.70
CA TYR A 16 0.72 -13.29 -0.46
C TYR A 16 1.60 -13.39 0.79
N SER A 17 2.44 -14.43 0.89
CA SER A 17 3.33 -14.59 2.04
C SER A 17 4.35 -13.46 2.14
N GLU A 18 4.87 -12.96 1.02
CA GLU A 18 5.83 -11.85 1.05
C GLU A 18 5.16 -10.51 1.37
N ILE A 19 3.94 -10.27 0.88
CA ILE A 19 3.13 -9.12 1.28
C ILE A 19 2.86 -9.15 2.78
N LYS A 20 2.45 -10.31 3.31
CA LYS A 20 2.20 -10.48 4.74
C LYS A 20 3.47 -10.25 5.56
N ARG A 21 4.59 -10.86 5.15
CA ARG A 21 5.89 -10.71 5.81
C ARG A 21 6.35 -9.25 5.82
N PHE A 22 6.13 -8.51 4.73
CA PHE A 22 6.37 -7.08 4.68
C PHE A 22 5.52 -6.31 5.69
N ILE A 23 4.21 -6.55 5.73
CA ILE A 23 3.30 -5.88 6.67
C ILE A 23 3.71 -6.18 8.12
N ASP A 24 3.97 -7.44 8.44
CA ASP A 24 4.37 -7.87 9.79
C ASP A 24 5.68 -7.21 10.21
N PHE A 25 6.66 -7.13 9.31
CA PHE A 25 7.91 -6.41 9.54
C PHE A 25 7.68 -4.92 9.83
N VAL A 26 6.86 -4.24 9.03
CA VAL A 26 6.61 -2.80 9.22
C VAL A 26 5.85 -2.52 10.53
N LYS A 27 4.96 -3.42 10.95
CA LYS A 27 4.26 -3.33 12.23
C LYS A 27 5.22 -3.38 13.43
N GLN A 28 6.39 -4.01 13.29
CA GLN A 28 7.42 -4.06 14.33
C GLN A 28 8.29 -2.80 14.39
N LEU A 29 8.29 -1.97 13.35
CA LEU A 29 9.02 -0.70 13.35
C LEU A 29 8.36 0.31 14.29
N SER A 30 9.16 1.20 14.87
CA SER A 30 8.68 2.32 15.68
C SER A 30 7.58 3.10 14.97
N GLU A 31 6.60 3.60 15.73
CA GLU A 31 5.59 4.51 15.17
C GLU A 31 6.24 5.80 14.67
N LEU A 32 5.58 6.47 13.72
CA LEU A 32 6.10 7.68 13.09
C LEU A 32 6.22 8.84 14.10
N ASN A 33 5.27 8.92 15.03
CA ASN A 33 5.24 9.84 16.17
C ASN A 33 4.16 9.37 17.18
N GLU A 34 3.97 10.12 18.26
CA GLU A 34 3.01 9.82 19.33
C GLU A 34 1.53 9.90 18.93
N ASP A 35 1.22 10.66 17.86
CA ASP A 35 -0.14 10.91 17.36
C ASP A 35 -0.58 9.85 16.30
N ILE A 36 0.30 8.92 15.91
CA ILE A 36 0.05 7.96 14.82
C ILE A 36 0.11 6.53 15.34
N ARG A 37 -0.99 5.80 15.14
CA ARG A 37 -1.09 4.37 15.42
C ARG A 37 -1.31 3.60 14.12
N PHE A 38 -0.60 2.50 13.93
CA PHE A 38 -0.71 1.70 12.70
C PHE A 38 -2.16 1.28 12.38
N ASP A 39 -2.93 0.88 13.39
CA ASP A 39 -4.29 0.36 13.17
C ASP A 39 -5.31 1.45 12.79
N GLU A 40 -4.98 2.73 12.96
CA GLU A 40 -5.86 3.84 12.58
C GLU A 40 -5.86 4.08 11.07
N ASN A 41 -6.96 4.65 10.56
CA ASN A 41 -7.14 4.96 9.13
C ASN A 41 -6.88 6.44 8.79
N TYR A 42 -6.64 7.27 9.81
CA TYR A 42 -6.48 8.72 9.68
C TYR A 42 -5.28 9.17 10.50
N TRP A 43 -4.13 9.27 9.86
CA TRP A 43 -2.89 9.73 10.50
C TRP A 43 -2.80 11.25 10.39
N LYS A 44 -3.06 11.91 11.52
CA LYS A 44 -3.10 13.36 11.62
C LYS A 44 -1.82 13.99 11.08
N GLY A 45 -1.97 14.90 10.12
CA GLY A 45 -0.84 15.61 9.49
C GLY A 45 -0.04 14.79 8.48
N GLU A 46 -0.32 13.49 8.32
CA GLU A 46 0.43 12.61 7.41
C GLU A 46 -0.45 12.11 6.26
N VAL A 47 -1.51 11.34 6.53
CA VAL A 47 -2.31 10.70 5.48
C VAL A 47 -3.66 10.20 5.99
N ASN A 48 -4.66 10.22 5.11
CA ASN A 48 -5.92 9.51 5.29
C ASN A 48 -5.99 8.36 4.30
N PHE A 49 -6.25 7.14 4.77
CA PHE A 49 -6.36 5.95 3.93
C PHE A 49 -7.78 5.81 3.34
N ILE A 50 -8.16 6.80 2.55
CA ILE A 50 -9.45 6.93 1.84
C ILE A 50 -9.27 6.77 0.34
N LYS A 51 -10.36 6.44 -0.36
CA LYS A 51 -10.45 6.30 -1.82
C LYS A 51 -10.12 7.59 -2.57
N THR A 52 -9.83 7.47 -3.86
CA THR A 52 -9.66 8.62 -4.79
C THR A 52 -10.91 9.50 -4.79
N GLY A 53 -10.72 10.82 -4.80
CA GLY A 53 -11.82 11.80 -4.92
C GLY A 53 -12.60 12.09 -3.62
N ILE A 54 -12.36 11.32 -2.55
CA ILE A 54 -13.01 11.55 -1.25
C ILE A 54 -12.37 12.74 -0.52
N SER A 55 -13.21 13.58 0.09
CA SER A 55 -12.78 14.69 0.93
C SER A 55 -11.96 14.21 2.13
N SER A 56 -10.88 14.92 2.46
CA SER A 56 -10.06 14.63 3.65
C SER A 56 -10.78 14.85 4.97
N LYS A 57 -12.00 15.43 4.97
CA LYS A 57 -12.87 15.59 6.15
C LYS A 57 -13.90 14.47 6.29
N ASP A 58 -14.09 13.66 5.27
CA ASP A 58 -15.03 12.55 5.29
C ASP A 58 -14.48 11.38 6.13
N ARG A 59 -15.32 10.84 7.01
CA ARG A 59 -14.98 9.78 7.96
C ARG A 59 -15.87 8.54 7.82
N LEU A 60 -16.64 8.46 6.74
CA LEU A 60 -17.52 7.32 6.48
C LEU A 60 -16.68 6.05 6.20
N PRO A 61 -16.98 4.91 6.85
CA PRO A 61 -16.21 3.67 6.68
C PRO A 61 -16.12 3.18 5.23
N GLU A 62 -17.16 3.37 4.43
CA GLU A 62 -17.22 2.99 3.02
C GLU A 62 -16.27 3.79 2.12
N ASN A 63 -15.78 4.93 2.61
CA ASN A 63 -14.85 5.79 1.90
C ASN A 63 -13.38 5.42 2.15
N LEU A 64 -13.11 4.49 3.06
CA LEU A 64 -11.78 3.92 3.26
C LEU A 64 -11.31 3.16 2.02
N LEU A 65 -9.99 3.05 1.86
CA LEU A 65 -9.42 2.13 0.87
C LEU A 65 -9.97 0.72 1.09
N HIS A 66 -10.10 -0.02 -0.01
CA HIS A 66 -10.59 -1.38 -0.06
C HIS A 66 -9.78 -2.26 0.91
N HIS A 67 -10.48 -3.10 1.66
CA HIS A 67 -9.90 -3.87 2.75
C HIS A 67 -8.71 -4.75 2.30
N SER A 68 -8.72 -5.25 1.07
CA SER A 68 -7.63 -6.08 0.52
C SER A 68 -6.32 -5.34 0.24
N ILE A 69 -6.32 -3.99 0.20
CA ILE A 69 -5.10 -3.17 0.02
C ILE A 69 -4.80 -2.29 1.24
N LEU A 70 -5.77 -2.04 2.11
CA LEU A 70 -5.65 -1.07 3.21
C LEU A 70 -4.46 -1.32 4.14
N GLU A 71 -4.26 -2.56 4.63
CA GLU A 71 -3.13 -2.86 5.51
C GLU A 71 -1.79 -2.70 4.80
N PHE A 72 -1.70 -3.13 3.54
CA PHE A 72 -0.51 -2.93 2.73
C PHE A 72 -0.23 -1.44 2.52
N ALA A 73 -1.25 -0.64 2.26
CA ALA A 73 -1.11 0.80 2.08
C ALA A 73 -0.51 1.48 3.32
N LYS A 74 -1.01 1.12 4.51
CA LYS A 74 -0.46 1.58 5.79
C LYS A 74 1.00 1.19 5.97
N ALA A 75 1.32 -0.08 5.73
CA ALA A 75 2.68 -0.59 5.82
C ALA A 75 3.63 0.12 4.83
N TYR A 76 3.20 0.28 3.57
CA TYR A 76 4.03 0.92 2.55
C TYR A 76 4.27 2.39 2.86
N VAL A 77 3.24 3.14 3.27
CA VAL A 77 3.41 4.54 3.67
C VAL A 77 4.35 4.67 4.88
N LYS A 78 4.14 3.89 5.95
CA LYS A 78 5.02 3.91 7.14
C LYS A 78 6.46 3.58 6.78
N TYR A 79 6.68 2.52 5.99
CA TYR A 79 8.02 2.11 5.56
C TYR A 79 8.71 3.22 4.73
N GLN A 80 7.99 3.85 3.80
CA GLN A 80 8.53 4.93 2.99
C GLN A 80 8.86 6.17 3.82
N ARG A 81 8.06 6.51 4.83
CA ARG A 81 8.37 7.63 5.74
C ARG A 81 9.62 7.40 6.57
N ILE A 82 9.89 6.15 6.93
CA ILE A 82 11.08 5.77 7.70
C ILE A 82 12.32 5.69 6.80
N ASN A 83 12.20 5.15 5.58
CA ASN A 83 13.34 4.74 4.77
C ASN A 83 13.58 5.55 3.49
N SER A 84 12.66 6.45 3.13
CA SER A 84 12.69 7.18 1.85
C SER A 84 12.45 8.68 2.03
N LYS A 85 12.88 9.45 1.02
CA LYS A 85 12.59 10.89 0.90
C LYS A 85 11.31 11.17 0.11
N LEU A 86 10.60 10.13 -0.32
CA LEU A 86 9.34 10.28 -1.04
C LEU A 86 8.27 10.91 -0.13
N LYS A 87 7.46 11.79 -0.72
CA LYS A 87 6.37 12.43 0.01
C LYS A 87 5.27 11.40 0.27
N THR A 88 4.66 11.47 1.45
CA THR A 88 3.48 10.67 1.83
C THR A 88 2.38 10.78 0.78
N GLN A 89 2.17 11.99 0.26
CA GLN A 89 1.14 12.30 -0.74
C GLN A 89 1.37 11.55 -2.05
N ASP A 90 2.59 11.55 -2.58
CA ASP A 90 2.92 10.85 -3.84
C ASP A 90 2.74 9.33 -3.69
N THR A 91 3.07 8.81 -2.50
CA THR A 91 2.91 7.40 -2.16
C THR A 91 1.43 6.99 -2.10
N ILE A 92 0.60 7.73 -1.36
CA ILE A 92 -0.82 7.38 -1.19
C ILE A 92 -1.63 7.60 -2.48
N LEU A 93 -1.30 8.62 -3.29
CA LEU A 93 -1.96 8.85 -4.58
C LEU A 93 -1.76 7.68 -5.53
N SER A 94 -0.54 7.12 -5.57
CA SER A 94 -0.24 5.94 -6.38
C SER A 94 -1.05 4.72 -5.94
N ILE A 95 -1.15 4.47 -4.64
CA ILE A 95 -1.96 3.36 -4.09
C ILE A 95 -3.45 3.52 -4.42
N ARG A 96 -3.98 4.73 -4.24
CA ARG A 96 -5.37 5.07 -4.58
C ARG A 96 -5.69 4.86 -6.05
N ALA A 97 -4.76 5.19 -6.94
CA ALA A 97 -4.89 4.93 -8.38
C ALA A 97 -4.89 3.42 -8.69
N ILE A 98 -4.01 2.65 -8.04
CA ILE A 98 -3.96 1.18 -8.17
C ILE A 98 -5.29 0.56 -7.74
N GLU A 99 -5.80 0.95 -6.57
CA GLU A 99 -7.10 0.50 -6.07
C GLU A 99 -8.22 0.78 -7.08
N GLN A 100 -8.36 2.03 -7.52
CA GLN A 100 -9.39 2.45 -8.46
C GLN A 100 -9.36 1.63 -9.75
N ILE A 101 -8.18 1.52 -10.38
CA ILE A 101 -8.02 0.78 -11.64
C ILE A 101 -8.35 -0.70 -11.46
N CYS A 102 -7.94 -1.30 -10.34
CA CYS A 102 -8.22 -2.70 -10.05
C CYS A 102 -9.71 -2.97 -9.87
N LEU A 103 -10.40 -2.13 -9.11
CA LEU A 103 -11.84 -2.25 -8.92
C LEU A 103 -12.59 -2.03 -10.23
N ASP A 104 -12.24 -1.01 -11.01
CA ASP A 104 -12.91 -0.69 -12.27
C ASP A 104 -12.72 -1.77 -13.34
N ARG A 105 -11.53 -2.37 -13.41
CA ARG A 105 -11.19 -3.32 -14.48
C ARG A 105 -11.46 -4.78 -14.11
N TYR A 106 -11.32 -5.14 -12.84
CA TYR A 106 -11.33 -6.54 -12.39
C TYR A 106 -12.39 -6.82 -11.31
N GLY A 107 -13.02 -5.78 -10.73
CA GLY A 107 -14.00 -5.93 -9.64
C GLY A 107 -13.37 -6.30 -8.28
N GLU A 108 -12.06 -6.47 -8.22
CA GLU A 108 -11.31 -6.81 -7.01
C GLU A 108 -9.94 -6.14 -7.01
N VAL A 109 -9.37 -5.91 -5.81
CA VAL A 109 -7.97 -5.51 -5.66
C VAL A 109 -7.18 -6.71 -5.12
N ASP A 110 -6.35 -7.30 -5.97
CA ASP A 110 -5.47 -8.43 -5.61
C ASP A 110 -4.00 -8.08 -5.89
N LEU A 111 -3.29 -7.73 -4.82
CA LEU A 111 -1.88 -7.34 -4.87
C LEU A 111 -0.98 -8.46 -5.40
N SER A 112 -1.36 -9.73 -5.27
CA SER A 112 -0.57 -10.85 -5.79
C SER A 112 -0.54 -10.89 -7.33
N LYS A 113 -1.58 -10.34 -7.97
CA LYS A 113 -1.74 -10.30 -9.42
C LYS A 113 -1.14 -9.05 -10.06
N LEU A 114 -0.80 -8.03 -9.26
CA LEU A 114 -0.22 -6.77 -9.77
C LEU A 114 1.17 -6.96 -10.39
N ALA A 115 1.93 -7.96 -9.92
CA ALA A 115 3.28 -8.26 -10.43
C ALA A 115 3.30 -8.84 -11.86
N LEU A 116 2.14 -9.26 -12.40
CA LEU A 116 2.06 -10.00 -13.66
C LEU A 116 1.86 -9.13 -14.91
N TYR A 117 1.62 -7.81 -14.76
CA TYR A 117 1.32 -6.94 -15.90
C TYR A 117 2.53 -6.14 -16.44
N THR A 118 3.72 -6.29 -15.86
CA THR A 118 4.95 -5.66 -16.40
C THR A 118 5.62 -6.48 -17.51
N THR A 119 5.09 -7.65 -17.87
CA THR A 119 5.60 -8.48 -18.97
C THR A 119 4.46 -8.98 -19.87
N LYS A 120 3.84 -8.04 -20.59
CA LYS A 120 3.29 -8.18 -21.95
C LYS A 120 2.60 -6.86 -22.33
N ILE A 121 3.40 -5.84 -22.61
CA ILE A 121 2.96 -4.86 -23.60
C ILE A 121 3.06 -5.61 -24.92
N ASP A 122 1.91 -6.10 -25.39
CA ASP A 122 1.82 -6.73 -26.69
C ASP A 122 2.05 -5.65 -27.76
N ASN A 123 3.20 -5.72 -28.44
CA ASN A 123 3.56 -4.85 -29.54
C ASN A 123 2.92 -5.30 -30.88
N SER A 124 1.87 -6.11 -30.86
CA SER A 124 1.19 -6.64 -32.05
C SER A 124 0.36 -5.60 -32.85
N LEU A 125 0.40 -4.32 -32.48
CA LEU A 125 -0.09 -3.23 -33.32
C LEU A 125 1.09 -2.39 -33.84
N LYS A 126 1.82 -2.94 -34.81
CA LYS A 126 2.58 -2.21 -35.83
C LYS A 126 2.36 -2.88 -37.18
#